data_AF-A0A847LC96-F1
#
_entry.id   AF-A0A847LC96-F1
#
_cell.length_a   1.000
_cell.length_b   1.000
_cell.length_c   1.000
_cell.angle_alpha   90.00
_cell.angle_beta   90.00
_cell.angle_gamma   90.00
#
_symmetry.space_group_name_H-M   'P 1'
#
loop_
_entity.id
_entity.type
_entity.pdbx_description
1 polymer ?
#
loop_
_entity_poly.entity_id
_entity_poly.type
_entity_poly.pdbx_seq_one_letter_code
_entity_poly.pdbx_strand_id
1 'polypeptide(L)'
;MNIRPVKGVIDRVVNGVAAIVPDDRTREIYVAAADIPGAREGLHVDLVIIPQDNPNAVCPVLGRKPPRPPKPQKIRNFASLVRQMIKTRDRLRATREELGEETGGETDDLQEKIDWLDKGIALFS
;
A
#
# COMPACT_ATOMS: atom_id res chain seq x y z
N MET A 1 -21.06 -23.73 0.02
CA MET A 1 -20.70 -22.32 -0.16
C MET A 1 -19.20 -22.26 -0.39
N ASN A 2 -18.75 -22.01 -1.62
CA ASN A 2 -17.31 -21.92 -1.90
C ASN A 2 -16.83 -20.50 -1.59
N ILE A 3 -15.70 -20.38 -0.92
CA ILE A 3 -15.08 -19.10 -0.58
C ILE A 3 -13.74 -19.06 -1.30
N ARG A 4 -13.46 -17.98 -2.03
CA ARG A 4 -12.24 -17.83 -2.83
C ARG A 4 -11.50 -16.53 -2.48
N PRO A 5 -10.19 -16.57 -2.18
CA PRO A 5 -9.37 -15.37 -2.10
C PRO A 5 -9.08 -14.85 -3.52
N VAL A 6 -9.15 -13.54 -3.69
CA VAL A 6 -8.89 -12.82 -4.95
C VAL A 6 -7.89 -11.72 -4.66
N LYS A 7 -6.78 -11.75 -5.40
CA LYS A 7 -5.80 -10.67 -5.46
C LYS A 7 -5.78 -10.12 -6.86
N GLY A 8 -5.74 -8.81 -7.00
CA GLY A 8 -5.81 -8.17 -8.30
C GLY A 8 -5.79 -6.67 -8.24
N VAL A 9 -6.08 -6.05 -9.37
CA VAL A 9 -6.19 -4.61 -9.54
C VAL A 9 -7.61 -4.26 -9.96
N ILE A 10 -8.14 -3.15 -9.43
CA ILE A 10 -9.40 -2.57 -9.93
C ILE A 10 -9.12 -1.96 -11.31
N ASP A 11 -9.71 -2.54 -12.35
CA ASP A 11 -9.63 -2.04 -13.73
C ASP A 11 -10.55 -0.85 -13.94
N ARG A 12 -11.79 -0.92 -13.43
CA ARG A 12 -12.76 0.19 -13.52
C ARG A 12 -13.79 0.13 -12.42
N VAL A 13 -14.40 1.28 -12.13
CA VAL A 13 -15.55 1.40 -11.23
C VAL A 13 -16.70 2.06 -11.98
N VAL A 14 -17.80 1.35 -12.18
CA VAL A 14 -18.97 1.83 -12.94
C VAL A 14 -20.24 1.54 -12.15
N ASN A 15 -21.10 2.55 -11.97
CA ASN A 15 -22.39 2.42 -11.28
C ASN A 15 -22.30 1.75 -9.89
N GLY A 16 -21.23 2.02 -9.14
CA GLY A 16 -21.01 1.43 -7.82
C GLY A 16 -20.53 -0.02 -7.82
N VAL A 17 -20.15 -0.57 -8.98
CA VAL A 17 -19.53 -1.89 -9.14
C VAL A 17 -18.09 -1.72 -9.57
N ALA A 18 -17.17 -2.37 -8.86
CA ALA A 18 -15.76 -2.45 -9.21
C ALA A 18 -15.48 -3.74 -9.98
N ALA A 19 -14.86 -3.62 -11.16
CA ALA A 19 -14.33 -4.74 -11.90
C ALA A 19 -12.87 -4.96 -11.48
N ILE A 20 -12.57 -6.16 -11.00
CA ILE A 20 -11.25 -6.56 -10.53
C ILE A 20 -10.67 -7.52 -11.56
N VAL A 21 -9.47 -7.21 -12.04
CA VAL A 21 -8.64 -8.11 -12.84
C VAL A 21 -7.74 -8.89 -11.87
N PRO A 22 -7.94 -10.22 -11.71
CA PRO A 22 -7.14 -11.01 -10.81
C PRO A 22 -5.70 -11.21 -11.29
N ASP A 23 -4.74 -11.25 -10.37
CA ASP A 23 -3.31 -11.50 -10.65
C ASP A 23 -3.06 -12.90 -11.26
N ASP A 24 -3.95 -13.85 -10.96
CA ASP A 24 -3.89 -15.22 -11.48
C ASP A 24 -4.37 -15.35 -12.93
N ARG A 25 -4.62 -14.21 -13.60
CA ARG A 25 -5.12 -14.10 -14.99
C ARG A 25 -6.44 -14.84 -15.23
N THR A 26 -7.18 -15.14 -14.16
CA THR A 26 -8.55 -15.62 -14.31
C THR A 26 -9.47 -14.50 -14.76
N ARG A 27 -10.71 -14.85 -15.09
CA ARG A 27 -11.71 -13.89 -15.59
C ARG A 27 -11.90 -12.74 -14.60
N GLU A 28 -12.25 -11.57 -15.15
CA GLU A 28 -12.69 -10.42 -14.37
C GLU A 28 -13.79 -10.78 -13.36
N ILE A 29 -13.71 -10.16 -12.20
CA ILE A 29 -14.62 -10.36 -11.09
C ILE A 29 -15.29 -9.04 -10.76
N TYR A 30 -16.60 -9.05 -10.59
CA TYR A 30 -17.39 -7.87 -10.23
C TYR A 30 -17.71 -7.90 -8.74
N VAL A 31 -17.45 -6.81 -8.03
CA VAL A 31 -17.79 -6.64 -6.62
C VAL A 31 -18.40 -5.26 -6.37
N ALA A 32 -19.17 -5.08 -5.30
CA ALA A 32 -19.69 -3.77 -4.96
C ALA A 32 -18.55 -2.84 -4.53
N ALA A 33 -18.48 -1.63 -5.09
CA ALA A 33 -17.46 -0.64 -4.75
C ALA A 33 -17.59 -0.16 -3.30
N ALA A 34 -18.81 -0.15 -2.74
CA ALA A 34 -19.04 0.13 -1.33
C ALA A 34 -18.32 -0.87 -0.40
N ASP A 35 -18.12 -2.10 -0.89
CA ASP A 35 -17.35 -3.14 -0.21
C ASP A 35 -15.84 -2.99 -0.45
N ILE A 36 -15.34 -1.84 -0.92
CA ILE A 36 -13.91 -1.51 -0.99
C ILE A 36 -13.70 -0.02 -0.60
N PRO A 37 -13.07 0.30 0.54
CA PRO A 37 -12.81 1.67 0.96
C PRO A 37 -11.78 2.29 0.04
N GLY A 38 -12.10 3.46 -0.50
CA GLY A 38 -11.25 4.11 -1.48
C GLY A 38 -11.19 3.39 -2.83
N ALA A 39 -12.22 2.61 -3.18
CA ALA A 39 -12.32 1.96 -4.49
C ALA A 39 -12.03 2.96 -5.62
N ARG A 40 -10.92 2.74 -6.32
CA ARG A 40 -10.51 3.55 -7.47
C ARG A 40 -9.78 2.66 -8.46
N GLU A 41 -9.82 3.06 -9.72
CA GLU A 41 -9.04 2.43 -10.79
C GLU A 41 -7.55 2.41 -10.44
N GLY A 42 -6.88 1.29 -10.73
CA GLY A 42 -5.48 1.04 -10.40
C GLY A 42 -5.20 0.62 -8.96
N LEU A 43 -6.21 0.54 -8.08
CA LEU A 43 -6.01 0.09 -6.70
C LEU A 43 -5.79 -1.42 -6.63
N HIS A 44 -4.72 -1.85 -5.98
CA HIS A 44 -4.50 -3.24 -5.62
C HIS A 44 -5.39 -3.68 -4.46
N VAL A 45 -6.02 -4.85 -4.61
CA VAL A 45 -6.95 -5.40 -3.62
C VAL A 45 -6.60 -6.85 -3.28
N ASP A 46 -6.84 -7.24 -2.01
CA ASP A 46 -6.74 -8.61 -1.49
C ASP A 46 -8.05 -8.92 -0.74
N LEU A 47 -8.99 -9.53 -1.46
CA LEU A 47 -10.37 -9.77 -1.04
C LEU A 47 -10.65 -11.25 -0.86
N VAL A 48 -11.64 -11.56 -0.02
CA VAL A 48 -12.22 -12.89 0.07
C VAL A 48 -13.67 -12.79 -0.38
N ILE A 49 -14.02 -13.51 -1.44
CA ILE A 49 -15.34 -13.44 -2.09
C ILE A 49 -16.04 -14.80 -2.08
N ILE A 50 -17.35 -14.76 -2.30
CA ILE A 50 -18.14 -15.93 -2.70
C ILE A 50 -18.36 -15.84 -4.21
N PRO A 51 -17.69 -16.68 -5.04
CA PRO A 51 -17.93 -16.70 -6.47
C PRO A 51 -19.38 -17.06 -6.76
N GLN A 52 -19.94 -16.39 -7.76
CA GLN A 52 -21.28 -16.66 -8.28
C GLN A 52 -21.17 -17.55 -9.54
N ASP A 53 -22.16 -18.40 -9.76
CA ASP A 53 -22.23 -19.24 -10.96
C ASP A 53 -22.44 -18.39 -12.23
N ASN A 54 -23.10 -17.23 -12.08
CA ASN A 54 -23.22 -16.25 -13.14
C ASN A 54 -21.94 -15.39 -13.19
N PRO A 55 -21.19 -15.41 -14.30
CA PRO A 55 -19.92 -14.70 -14.40
C PRO A 55 -20.04 -13.17 -14.44
N ASN A 56 -21.24 -12.63 -14.68
CA ASN A 56 -21.48 -11.18 -14.65
C ASN A 56 -22.18 -10.74 -13.36
N ALA A 57 -22.40 -11.64 -12.41
CA ALA A 57 -23.02 -11.30 -11.14
C ALA A 57 -22.00 -10.66 -10.19
N VAL A 58 -22.50 -9.73 -9.38
CA VAL A 58 -21.72 -9.09 -8.32
C VAL A 58 -21.45 -10.12 -7.22
N CYS A 59 -20.18 -10.39 -6.98
CA CYS A 59 -19.72 -11.31 -5.95
C CYS A 59 -19.72 -10.61 -4.58
N PRO A 60 -20.38 -11.18 -3.56
CA PRO A 60 -20.33 -10.62 -2.21
C PRO A 60 -18.94 -10.81 -1.58
N VAL A 61 -18.47 -9.76 -0.91
CA VAL A 61 -17.17 -9.73 -0.22
C VAL A 61 -17.37 -10.13 1.23
N LEU A 62 -16.76 -11.24 1.66
CA LEU A 62 -16.87 -11.74 3.04
C LEU A 62 -15.88 -11.09 4.01
N GLY A 63 -14.78 -10.56 3.48
CA GLY A 63 -13.76 -9.94 4.28
C GLY A 63 -12.59 -9.49 3.43
N ARG A 64 -11.82 -8.56 3.99
CA ARG A 64 -10.56 -8.11 3.40
C ARG A 64 -9.43 -8.55 4.32
N LYS A 65 -8.30 -8.96 3.75
CA LYS A 65 -7.08 -8.89 4.55
C LYS A 65 -6.72 -7.42 4.64
N PRO A 66 -6.69 -6.80 5.84
CA PRO A 66 -6.13 -5.46 5.95
C PRO A 66 -4.71 -5.49 5.37
N PRO A 67 -4.28 -4.42 4.67
CA PRO A 67 -2.90 -4.31 4.24
C PRO A 67 -2.05 -4.54 5.47
N ARG A 68 -1.22 -5.60 5.44
CA ARG A 68 -0.46 -5.98 6.63
C ARG A 68 0.41 -4.79 7.01
N PRO A 69 0.30 -4.26 8.25
CA PRO A 69 1.25 -3.26 8.69
C PRO A 69 2.67 -3.83 8.50
N PRO A 70 3.63 -2.99 8.08
CA PRO A 70 5.00 -3.46 7.89
C PRO A 70 5.45 -4.15 9.18
N LYS A 71 5.93 -5.39 9.05
CA LYS A 71 6.38 -6.15 10.22
C LYS A 71 7.47 -5.33 10.93
N PRO A 72 7.40 -5.16 12.26
CA PRO A 72 8.47 -4.49 12.99
C PRO A 72 9.79 -5.21 12.71
N GLN A 73 10.75 -4.48 12.15
CA GLN A 73 12.04 -5.06 11.82
C GLN A 73 12.80 -5.32 13.12
N LYS A 74 13.15 -6.58 13.38
CA LYS A 74 13.99 -6.95 14.52
C LYS A 74 15.43 -6.48 14.22
N ILE A 75 15.84 -5.40 14.87
CA ILE A 75 17.22 -4.91 14.79
C ILE A 75 18.08 -5.85 15.63
N ARG A 76 18.76 -6.81 14.97
CA ARG A 76 19.59 -7.82 15.65
C ARG A 76 20.95 -7.28 16.10
N ASN A 77 21.48 -6.27 15.41
CA ASN A 77 22.77 -5.69 15.72
C ASN A 77 22.83 -4.21 15.30
N PHE A 78 23.82 -3.53 15.85
CA PHE A 78 24.02 -2.10 15.70
C PHE A 78 24.27 -1.66 14.24
N ALA A 79 25.04 -2.45 13.48
CA ALA A 79 25.25 -2.22 12.05
C ALA A 79 23.94 -2.29 11.22
N SER A 80 22.94 -3.04 11.68
CA SER A 80 21.62 -3.06 11.05
C SER A 80 20.84 -1.79 11.34
N LEU A 81 20.98 -1.20 12.53
CA LEU A 81 20.37 0.09 12.88
C LEU A 81 20.92 1.21 11.99
N VAL A 82 22.25 1.34 11.90
CA VAL A 82 22.91 2.37 11.07
C VAL A 82 22.49 2.24 9.60
N ARG A 83 22.44 1.02 9.06
CA ARG A 83 21.93 0.79 7.70
C ARG A 83 20.47 1.21 7.50
N GLN A 84 19.59 1.00 8.49
CA GLN A 84 18.21 1.47 8.41
C GLN A 84 18.11 2.99 8.51
N MET A 85 18.94 3.63 9.34
CA MET A 85 18.99 5.09 9.43
C MET A 85 19.39 5.71 8.09
N ILE A 86 20.44 5.18 7.44
CA ILE A 86 20.87 5.60 6.09
C ILE A 86 19.72 5.44 5.09
N LYS A 87 19.10 4.25 5.04
CA LYS A 87 18.00 3.98 4.11
C LYS A 87 16.78 4.90 4.34
N THR A 88 16.49 5.23 5.59
CA THR A 88 15.37 6.11 5.95
C THR A 88 15.70 7.56 5.56
N ARG A 89 16.92 8.02 5.81
CA ARG A 89 17.40 9.33 5.38
C ARG A 89 17.31 9.50 3.86
N ASP A 90 17.78 8.51 3.10
CA ASP A 90 17.79 8.60 1.64
C ASP A 90 16.36 8.66 1.06
N ARG A 91 15.41 7.95 1.70
CA ARG A 91 13.98 8.06 1.35
C ARG A 91 13.40 9.43 1.67
N LEU A 92 13.69 9.98 2.85
CA LEU A 92 13.20 11.30 3.24
C LEU A 92 13.75 12.40 2.32
N ARG A 93 15.02 12.28 1.88
CA ARG A 93 15.62 13.18 0.88
C ARG A 93 14.89 13.10 -0.46
N ALA A 94 14.60 11.89 -0.95
CA ALA A 94 13.85 11.70 -2.18
C ALA A 94 12.43 12.27 -2.08
N THR A 95 11.72 12.02 -0.97
CA THR A 95 10.38 12.59 -0.74
C THR A 95 10.41 14.12 -0.65
N ARG A 96 11.44 14.72 -0.05
CA ARG A 96 11.61 16.19 -0.01
C ARG A 96 11.85 16.76 -1.41
N GLU A 97 12.61 16.07 -2.24
CA GLU A 97 12.86 16.47 -3.64
C GLU A 97 11.58 16.38 -4.49
N GLU A 98 10.76 15.35 -4.25
CA GLU A 98 9.46 15.17 -4.91
C GLU A 98 8.40 16.21 -4.50
N LEU A 99 8.40 16.67 -3.24
CA LEU A 99 7.45 17.66 -2.71
C LEU A 99 7.69 19.09 -3.21
N GLY A 100 8.91 19.41 -3.67
CA GLY A 100 9.27 20.78 -4.10
C GLY A 100 9.19 21.84 -2.98
N GLU A 101 9.49 23.09 -3.30
CA GLU A 101 9.43 24.23 -2.35
C GLU A 101 7.99 24.73 -2.07
N GLU A 102 6.97 24.15 -2.71
CA GLU A 102 5.58 24.63 -2.60
C GLU A 102 4.95 24.39 -1.23
N THR A 103 5.53 23.49 -0.43
CA THR A 103 5.01 23.08 0.89
C THR A 103 5.97 23.44 2.02
N GLY A 104 6.39 24.71 2.08
CA GLY A 104 7.47 25.23 2.96
C GLY A 104 7.51 24.70 4.41
N GLY A 105 6.36 24.45 5.04
CA GLY A 105 6.29 23.87 6.39
C GLY A 105 6.61 22.37 6.47
N GLU A 106 6.21 21.58 5.47
CA GLU A 106 6.50 20.14 5.42
C GLU A 106 7.95 19.87 5.00
N THR A 107 8.53 20.74 4.18
CA THR A 107 9.95 20.65 3.77
C THR A 107 10.90 20.92 4.93
N ASP A 108 10.57 21.86 5.82
CA ASP A 108 11.37 22.17 7.01
C ASP A 108 11.34 21.01 8.02
N ASP A 109 10.16 20.43 8.27
CA ASP A 109 10.01 19.23 9.11
C ASP A 109 10.78 18.02 8.58
N LEU A 110 10.79 17.83 7.25
CA LEU A 110 11.56 16.78 6.60
C LEU A 110 13.06 17.03 6.73
N GLN A 111 13.49 18.30 6.63
CA GLN A 111 14.88 18.69 6.79
C GLN A 111 15.39 18.43 8.20
N GLU A 112 14.63 18.82 9.23
CA GLU A 112 15.01 18.56 10.63
C GLU A 112 15.15 17.05 10.89
N LYS A 113 14.26 16.23 10.34
CA LYS A 113 14.35 14.76 10.44
C LYS A 113 15.57 14.20 9.72
N ILE A 114 15.94 14.74 8.57
CA ILE A 114 17.15 14.36 7.84
C ILE A 114 18.39 14.71 8.65
N ASP A 115 18.45 15.92 9.21
CA ASP A 115 19.59 16.38 10.02
C ASP A 115 19.75 15.59 11.32
N TRP A 116 18.63 15.22 11.95
CA TRP A 116 18.64 14.33 13.11
C TRP A 116 19.22 12.95 12.77
N LEU A 117 18.84 12.39 11.61
CA LEU A 117 19.38 11.12 11.13
C LEU A 117 20.87 11.22 10.79
N ASP A 118 21.31 12.30 10.14
CA ASP A 118 22.73 12.49 9.80
C ASP A 118 23.60 12.65 11.06
N LYS A 119 23.15 13.41 12.06
CA LYS A 119 23.82 13.48 13.38
C LYS A 119 23.87 12.12 14.04
N GLY A 120 22.76 11.38 14.01
CA GLY A 120 22.68 10.03 14.55
C GLY A 120 23.64 9.07 13.86
N ILE A 121 23.73 9.08 12.52
CA ILE A 121 24.65 8.25 11.75
C ILE A 121 26.12 8.60 12.08
N ALA A 122 26.45 9.90 12.17
CA ALA A 122 27.80 10.38 12.44
C ALA A 122 28.34 9.98 13.81
N LEU A 123 27.48 9.78 14.81
CA LEU A 123 27.88 9.27 16.13
C LEU A 123 28.37 7.81 16.09
N PHE A 124 28.16 7.13 14.96
CA PHE A 124 28.29 5.68 14.84
C PHE A 124 29.12 5.23 13.63
N SER A 125 29.61 6.18 12.84
CA SER A 125 30.59 5.98 11.76
C SER A 125 31.99 6.29 12.26
#